data_AF-A0A8B6HPN9-F1
#
_entry.id   AF-A0A8B6HPN9-F1
#
_cell.length_a   1.000
_cell.length_b   1.000
_cell.length_c   1.000
_cell.angle_alpha   90.00
_cell.angle_beta   90.00
_cell.angle_gamma   90.00
#
_symmetry.space_group_name_H-M   'P 1'
#
loop_
_entity.id
_entity.type
_entity.pdbx_description
1 polymer ?
#
loop_
_entity_poly.entity_id
_entity_poly.type
_entity_poly.pdbx_seq_one_letter_code
_entity_poly.pdbx_strand_id
1 'polypeptide(L)'
;MIVIYTNELENSIELYSELGHVFILGDLNGRTGTLVDFLENDDIHFTLKNRICGAFEYLADSVLPKRVNPDLNTNSYGSKIISMCKSSGLRIVNGRHKNGFSNDFTYCGPIGMSVLDYFIVPSFYFPNINQLIVSNFTTYSDHAFLHLELNLLNTMRNPGKCSDAMEDTERRVKYKWKDEFKEQCTECIRINMDNIIRLQNRINFENQNSFDKSLSNFTCMIEDIMSPFFKTMPYVNNKPYKPVNYFDKPWFNTRCKELYRCYIDYLHVFNRSKSIVNHTNLTCAKREYKSYGTSS
;
A
#
# COMPACT_ATOMS: atom_id res chain seq x y z
N MET A 1 8.04 13.48 -18.12
CA MET A 1 8.72 12.19 -18.28
C MET A 1 7.89 11.12 -17.56
N ILE A 2 6.76 10.70 -18.13
CA ILE A 2 5.80 9.73 -17.53
C ILE A 2 5.11 8.93 -18.65
N VAL A 3 5.88 8.17 -19.42
CA VAL A 3 5.34 7.27 -20.46
C VAL A 3 5.69 5.81 -20.16
N ILE A 4 6.52 5.55 -19.14
CA ILE A 4 7.21 4.27 -18.93
C ILE A 4 6.42 3.27 -18.04
N TYR A 5 5.52 3.73 -17.16
CA TYR A 5 4.96 2.85 -16.11
C TYR A 5 4.01 1.73 -16.58
N THR A 6 3.22 1.91 -17.63
CA THR A 6 2.19 0.90 -17.97
C THR A 6 2.74 -0.32 -18.66
N ASN A 7 3.76 -0.17 -19.52
CA ASN A 7 4.37 -1.31 -20.21
C ASN A 7 5.19 -2.16 -19.24
N GLU A 8 5.88 -1.53 -18.29
CA GLU A 8 6.60 -2.28 -17.24
C GLU A 8 5.64 -3.09 -16.37
N LEU A 9 4.47 -2.51 -16.04
CA LEU A 9 3.44 -3.21 -15.27
C LEU A 9 2.85 -4.38 -16.05
N GLU A 10 2.50 -4.20 -17.33
CA GLU A 10 2.01 -5.28 -18.20
C GLU A 10 3.02 -6.42 -18.34
N ASN A 11 4.30 -6.09 -18.60
CA ASN A 11 5.38 -7.09 -18.67
C ASN A 11 5.56 -7.82 -17.32
N SER A 12 5.40 -7.12 -16.20
CA SER A 12 5.47 -7.73 -14.87
C SER A 12 4.29 -8.68 -14.64
N ILE A 13 3.09 -8.29 -15.05
CA ILE A 13 1.91 -9.16 -14.96
C ILE A 13 2.15 -10.43 -15.77
N GLU A 14 2.63 -10.32 -17.01
CA GLU A 14 2.95 -11.48 -17.86
C GLU A 14 3.98 -12.39 -17.17
N LEU A 15 5.11 -11.83 -16.74
CA LEU A 15 6.18 -12.57 -16.07
C LEU A 15 5.71 -13.29 -14.80
N TYR A 16 4.96 -12.61 -13.93
CA TYR A 16 4.51 -13.19 -12.67
C TYR A 16 3.29 -14.10 -12.83
N SER A 17 2.53 -13.96 -13.91
CA SER A 17 1.42 -14.87 -14.23
C SER A 17 1.89 -16.30 -14.51
N GLU A 18 3.14 -16.46 -14.97
CA GLU A 18 3.78 -17.78 -15.10
C GLU A 18 4.04 -18.45 -13.75
N LEU A 19 4.23 -17.66 -12.68
CA LEU A 19 4.54 -18.16 -11.33
C LEU A 19 3.29 -18.38 -10.47
N GLY A 20 2.19 -17.69 -10.78
CA GLY A 20 0.94 -17.79 -10.05
C GLY A 20 -0.03 -16.68 -10.40
N HIS A 21 -1.08 -16.54 -9.60
CA HIS A 21 -2.09 -15.51 -9.83
C HIS A 21 -1.62 -14.15 -9.32
N VAL A 22 -1.71 -13.14 -10.19
CA VAL A 22 -1.23 -11.78 -9.91
C VAL A 22 -2.37 -10.91 -9.39
N PHE A 23 -2.14 -10.25 -8.25
CA PHE A 23 -3.01 -9.21 -7.71
C PHE A 23 -2.29 -7.86 -7.79
N ILE A 24 -3.01 -6.81 -8.15
CA ILE A 24 -2.48 -5.44 -8.20
C ILE A 24 -3.23 -4.62 -7.16
N LEU A 25 -2.49 -3.91 -6.31
CA LEU A 25 -3.02 -3.06 -5.26
C LEU A 25 -2.25 -1.73 -5.21
N GLY A 26 -2.97 -0.62 -5.10
CA GLY A 26 -2.41 0.69 -4.77
C GLY A 26 -2.77 1.78 -5.76
N ASP A 27 -2.11 2.93 -5.61
CA ASP A 27 -2.31 4.13 -6.42
C ASP A 27 -1.74 3.95 -7.84
N LEU A 28 -2.64 3.88 -8.82
CA LEU A 28 -2.29 3.80 -10.24
C LEU A 28 -2.39 5.17 -10.95
N ASN A 29 -2.74 6.24 -10.21
CA ASN A 29 -2.92 7.61 -10.71
C ASN A 29 -3.87 7.75 -11.91
N GLY A 30 -4.70 6.74 -12.16
CA GLY A 30 -5.62 6.68 -13.28
C GLY A 30 -7.08 6.79 -12.83
N ARG A 31 -7.85 7.65 -13.49
CA ARG A 31 -9.30 7.77 -13.29
C ARG A 31 -9.98 6.90 -14.33
N THR A 32 -10.61 5.81 -13.91
CA THR A 32 -11.21 4.83 -14.83
C THR A 32 -12.70 5.09 -15.11
N GLY A 33 -13.32 6.03 -14.41
CA GLY A 33 -14.74 6.31 -14.54
C GLY A 33 -15.59 5.04 -14.37
N THR A 34 -16.56 4.88 -15.25
CA THR A 34 -17.36 3.65 -15.39
C THR A 34 -16.98 2.83 -16.61
N LEU A 35 -15.76 2.99 -17.14
CA LEU A 35 -15.29 2.20 -18.28
C LEU A 35 -15.30 0.72 -17.93
N VAL A 36 -15.65 -0.10 -18.92
CA VAL A 36 -15.69 -1.55 -18.85
C VAL A 36 -14.27 -2.09 -18.96
N ASP A 37 -13.86 -2.91 -18.00
CA ASP A 37 -12.52 -3.49 -17.83
C ASP A 37 -12.45 -4.97 -18.27
N PHE A 38 -13.46 -5.42 -18.99
CA PHE A 38 -13.60 -6.75 -19.57
C PHE A 38 -13.99 -6.64 -21.05
N LEU A 39 -13.86 -7.72 -21.82
CA LEU A 39 -14.31 -7.79 -23.21
C LEU A 39 -15.82 -8.02 -23.24
N GLU A 40 -16.56 -7.07 -23.81
CA GLU A 40 -18.01 -7.19 -23.99
C GLU A 40 -18.31 -8.06 -25.21
N ASN A 41 -19.26 -8.99 -25.08
CA ASN A 41 -19.63 -9.96 -26.12
C ASN A 41 -18.43 -10.82 -26.58
N ASP A 42 -17.64 -11.29 -25.62
CA ASP A 42 -16.46 -12.14 -25.85
C ASP A 42 -16.82 -13.60 -26.17
N ASP A 43 -17.74 -13.78 -27.12
CA ASP A 43 -18.19 -15.08 -27.59
C ASP A 43 -17.60 -15.38 -28.97
N ILE A 44 -16.78 -16.43 -29.04
CA ILE A 44 -16.33 -16.96 -30.32
C ILE A 44 -17.44 -17.80 -30.95
N HIS A 45 -17.73 -17.52 -32.22
CA HIS A 45 -18.68 -18.30 -33.01
C HIS A 45 -18.33 -19.81 -33.01
N PHE A 46 -19.33 -20.67 -32.83
CA PHE A 46 -19.14 -22.12 -32.60
C PHE A 46 -18.24 -22.80 -33.65
N THR A 47 -18.32 -22.37 -34.91
CA THR A 47 -17.52 -22.94 -36.01
C THR A 47 -16.04 -22.66 -35.85
N LEU A 48 -15.70 -21.50 -35.30
CA LEU A 48 -14.32 -21.10 -35.04
C LEU A 48 -13.83 -21.79 -33.75
N LYS A 49 -14.69 -21.88 -32.72
CA LYS A 49 -14.41 -22.62 -31.49
C LYS A 49 -13.99 -24.07 -31.79
N ASN A 50 -14.75 -24.78 -32.63
CA ASN A 50 -14.42 -26.16 -33.01
C ASN A 50 -13.12 -26.31 -33.82
N ARG A 51 -12.67 -25.25 -34.52
CA ARG A 51 -11.42 -25.26 -35.30
C ARG A 51 -10.20 -24.86 -34.47
N ILE A 52 -10.37 -23.98 -33.48
CA ILE A 52 -9.27 -23.43 -32.67
C ILE A 52 -9.08 -24.19 -31.35
N CYS A 53 -10.13 -24.79 -30.76
CA CYS A 53 -10.02 -25.52 -29.49
C CYS A 53 -9.03 -26.70 -29.52
N GLY A 54 -8.60 -27.17 -30.70
CA GLY A 54 -7.52 -28.17 -30.82
C GLY A 54 -6.09 -27.59 -30.81
N ALA A 55 -5.94 -26.27 -30.98
CA ALA A 55 -4.66 -25.57 -31.08
C ALA A 55 -4.40 -24.61 -29.91
N PHE A 56 -5.45 -23.96 -29.37
CA PHE A 56 -5.36 -23.05 -28.22
C PHE A 56 -6.62 -23.13 -27.35
N GLU A 57 -6.43 -22.99 -26.04
CA GLU A 57 -7.52 -22.86 -25.08
C GLU A 57 -7.95 -21.38 -25.01
N TYR A 58 -9.11 -21.07 -25.58
CA TYR A 58 -9.71 -19.74 -25.45
C TYR A 58 -10.71 -19.73 -24.30
N LEU A 59 -10.44 -18.87 -23.31
CA LEU A 59 -11.31 -18.61 -22.18
C LEU A 59 -12.02 -17.28 -22.40
N ALA A 60 -13.31 -17.36 -22.75
CA ALA A 60 -14.18 -16.20 -22.88
C ALA A 60 -14.24 -15.41 -21.57
N ASP A 61 -14.27 -14.09 -21.69
CA ASP A 61 -14.39 -13.20 -20.56
C ASP A 61 -15.75 -13.35 -19.86
N SER A 62 -15.74 -13.21 -18.54
CA SER A 62 -16.96 -13.21 -17.75
C SER A 62 -17.56 -11.81 -17.73
N VAL A 63 -18.82 -11.67 -18.17
CA VAL A 63 -19.57 -10.43 -18.01
C VAL A 63 -19.76 -10.14 -16.52
N LEU A 64 -19.22 -9.02 -16.05
CA LEU A 64 -19.28 -8.62 -14.64
C LEU A 64 -20.33 -7.52 -14.40
N PRO A 65 -20.85 -7.42 -13.16
CA PRO A 65 -21.66 -6.28 -12.76
C PRO A 65 -20.96 -4.95 -13.00
N LYS A 66 -21.74 -3.93 -13.34
CA LYS A 66 -21.25 -2.56 -13.50
C LYS A 66 -20.67 -2.06 -12.18
N ARG A 67 -19.50 -1.41 -12.27
CA ARG A 67 -18.86 -0.79 -11.10
C ARG A 67 -19.68 0.40 -10.61
N VAL A 68 -19.91 0.46 -9.30
CA VAL A 68 -20.40 1.66 -8.62
C VAL A 68 -19.20 2.51 -8.25
N ASN A 69 -18.82 3.42 -9.14
CA ASN A 69 -17.68 4.33 -8.96
C ASN A 69 -18.19 5.76 -8.71
N PRO A 70 -17.87 6.40 -7.58
CA PRO A 70 -18.25 7.80 -7.33
C PRO A 70 -17.49 8.79 -8.22
N ASP A 71 -16.32 8.40 -8.75
CA ASP A 71 -15.59 9.18 -9.74
C ASP A 71 -15.96 8.76 -11.16
N LEU A 72 -16.77 9.59 -11.84
CA LEU A 72 -17.25 9.32 -13.20
C LEU A 72 -16.29 9.79 -14.30
N ASN A 73 -15.23 10.52 -13.93
CA ASN A 73 -14.30 11.06 -14.91
C ASN A 73 -13.26 10.02 -15.35
N THR A 74 -12.68 10.25 -16.53
CA THR A 74 -11.61 9.41 -17.07
C THR A 74 -10.38 10.24 -17.41
N ASN A 75 -9.18 9.65 -17.31
CA ASN A 75 -7.95 10.23 -17.84
C ASN A 75 -7.17 9.21 -18.67
N SER A 76 -6.08 9.64 -19.31
CA SER A 76 -5.25 8.78 -20.18
C SER A 76 -4.69 7.56 -19.44
N TYR A 77 -4.28 7.71 -18.17
CA TYR A 77 -3.83 6.59 -17.34
C TYR A 77 -4.96 5.61 -17.04
N GLY A 78 -6.17 6.10 -16.77
CA GLY A 78 -7.35 5.28 -16.59
C GLY A 78 -7.66 4.43 -17.81
N SER A 79 -7.59 5.00 -19.01
CA SER A 79 -7.76 4.23 -20.25
C SER A 79 -6.70 3.13 -20.39
N LYS A 80 -5.46 3.38 -19.96
CA LYS A 80 -4.39 2.37 -19.97
C LYS A 80 -4.63 1.27 -18.93
N ILE A 81 -5.09 1.60 -17.72
CA ILE A 81 -5.47 0.60 -16.71
C ILE A 81 -6.59 -0.31 -17.25
N ILE A 82 -7.59 0.28 -17.92
CA ILE A 82 -8.67 -0.48 -18.55
C ILE A 82 -8.15 -1.39 -19.66
N SER A 83 -7.25 -0.89 -20.51
CA SER A 83 -6.58 -1.69 -21.54
C SER A 83 -5.83 -2.88 -20.94
N MET A 84 -5.02 -2.62 -19.90
CA MET A 84 -4.28 -3.64 -19.16
C MET A 84 -5.20 -4.68 -18.54
N CYS A 85 -6.32 -4.28 -17.94
CA CYS A 85 -7.30 -5.21 -17.38
C CYS A 85 -7.84 -6.15 -18.47
N LYS A 86 -8.19 -5.60 -19.64
CA LYS A 86 -8.69 -6.40 -20.77
C LYS A 86 -7.64 -7.36 -21.32
N SER A 87 -6.40 -6.90 -21.51
CA SER A 87 -5.32 -7.73 -22.06
C SER A 87 -4.85 -8.83 -21.10
N SER A 88 -4.83 -8.55 -19.79
CA SER A 88 -4.36 -9.51 -18.77
C SER A 88 -5.45 -10.42 -18.19
N GLY A 89 -6.72 -10.16 -18.46
CA GLY A 89 -7.83 -10.87 -17.81
C GLY A 89 -8.11 -10.44 -16.35
N LEU A 90 -7.40 -9.42 -15.84
CA LEU A 90 -7.60 -8.88 -14.49
C LEU A 90 -8.78 -7.91 -14.44
N ARG A 91 -9.47 -7.86 -13.30
CA ARG A 91 -10.71 -7.08 -13.11
C ARG A 91 -10.63 -6.22 -11.86
N ILE A 92 -11.12 -5.01 -11.97
CA ILE A 92 -11.15 -4.03 -10.87
C ILE A 92 -12.27 -4.41 -9.90
N VAL A 93 -11.92 -4.57 -8.62
CA VAL A 93 -12.85 -4.96 -7.55
C VAL A 93 -13.55 -3.74 -6.95
N ASN A 94 -12.90 -2.57 -6.93
CA ASN A 94 -13.51 -1.32 -6.47
C ASN A 94 -14.84 -1.08 -7.21
N GLY A 95 -15.91 -0.81 -6.45
CA GLY A 95 -17.24 -0.63 -7.04
C GLY A 95 -18.02 -1.92 -7.29
N ARG A 96 -17.46 -3.11 -7.04
CA ARG A 96 -18.11 -4.42 -7.27
C ARG A 96 -18.28 -5.28 -6.03
N HIS A 97 -17.65 -4.91 -4.91
CA HIS A 97 -17.75 -5.71 -3.69
C HIS A 97 -19.17 -5.60 -3.13
N LYS A 98 -19.74 -6.75 -2.73
CA LYS A 98 -21.13 -6.90 -2.31
C LYS A 98 -21.56 -5.99 -1.16
N ASN A 99 -20.63 -5.58 -0.30
CA ASN A 99 -20.94 -4.74 0.86
C ASN A 99 -20.97 -3.23 0.53
N GLY A 100 -20.57 -2.84 -0.68
CA GLY A 100 -20.62 -1.44 -1.14
C GLY A 100 -19.60 -0.49 -0.49
N PHE A 101 -18.86 -0.95 0.53
CA PHE A 101 -17.82 -0.14 1.20
C PHE A 101 -16.61 0.19 0.30
N SER A 102 -16.52 -0.41 -0.88
CA SER A 102 -15.52 -0.06 -1.90
C SER A 102 -16.00 0.97 -2.92
N ASN A 103 -17.22 1.48 -2.76
CA ASN A 103 -17.87 2.44 -3.66
C ASN A 103 -17.60 3.89 -3.22
N ASP A 104 -16.36 4.21 -2.87
CA ASP A 104 -16.00 5.49 -2.25
C ASP A 104 -14.71 6.06 -2.85
N PHE A 105 -14.48 7.35 -2.67
CA PHE A 105 -13.27 8.04 -3.13
C PHE A 105 -12.05 7.55 -2.35
N THR A 106 -11.00 7.18 -3.08
CA THR A 106 -9.71 6.78 -2.48
C THR A 106 -8.73 7.94 -2.37
N TYR A 107 -9.01 9.06 -3.05
CA TYR A 107 -8.18 10.26 -3.05
C TYR A 107 -8.99 11.53 -2.82
N CYS A 108 -8.46 12.45 -2.00
CA CYS A 108 -9.01 13.76 -1.70
C CYS A 108 -7.91 14.84 -1.70
N GLY A 109 -7.67 15.42 -2.88
CA GLY A 109 -6.67 16.47 -3.10
C GLY A 109 -7.26 17.89 -3.11
N PRO A 110 -6.41 18.91 -3.32
CA PRO A 110 -6.84 20.31 -3.36
C PRO A 110 -7.80 20.65 -4.51
N ILE A 111 -7.75 19.90 -5.59
CA ILE A 111 -8.51 20.16 -6.83
C ILE A 111 -9.78 19.31 -6.91
N GLY A 112 -9.93 18.31 -6.04
CA GLY A 112 -11.11 17.47 -6.01
C GLY A 112 -10.85 16.09 -5.41
N MET A 113 -11.79 15.18 -5.69
CA MET A 113 -11.79 13.80 -5.22
C MET A 113 -11.76 12.86 -6.42
N SER A 114 -11.12 11.70 -6.26
CA SER A 114 -10.96 10.71 -7.31
C SER A 114 -10.89 9.29 -6.73
N VAL A 115 -11.06 8.29 -7.60
CA VAL A 115 -10.66 6.91 -7.30
C VAL A 115 -9.37 6.63 -8.06
N LEU A 116 -8.26 6.50 -7.33
CA LEU A 116 -6.90 6.32 -7.87
C LEU A 116 -6.24 5.05 -7.32
N ASP A 117 -6.55 4.66 -6.08
CA ASP A 117 -6.16 3.40 -5.51
C ASP A 117 -7.11 2.27 -5.91
N TYR A 118 -6.56 1.21 -6.52
CA TYR A 118 -7.32 0.08 -7.03
C TYR A 118 -6.89 -1.23 -6.37
N PHE A 119 -7.83 -2.16 -6.26
CA PHE A 119 -7.57 -3.58 -6.10
C PHE A 119 -8.05 -4.31 -7.37
N ILE A 120 -7.12 -4.96 -8.08
CA ILE A 120 -7.36 -5.58 -9.38
C ILE A 120 -6.88 -7.03 -9.31
N VAL A 121 -7.76 -7.97 -9.64
CA VAL A 121 -7.52 -9.42 -9.50
C VAL A 121 -8.23 -10.20 -10.61
N PRO A 122 -7.89 -11.48 -10.84
CA PRO A 122 -8.70 -12.34 -11.70
C PRO A 122 -10.13 -12.47 -11.16
N SER A 123 -11.13 -12.45 -12.05
CA SER A 123 -12.56 -12.42 -11.67
C SER A 123 -12.96 -13.60 -10.76
N PHE A 124 -12.37 -14.77 -10.96
CA PHE A 124 -12.68 -15.97 -10.18
C PHE A 124 -12.24 -15.87 -8.71
N TYR A 125 -11.41 -14.88 -8.33
CA TYR A 125 -11.09 -14.60 -6.92
C TYR A 125 -12.11 -13.73 -6.21
N PHE A 126 -13.10 -13.16 -6.90
CA PHE A 126 -14.11 -12.31 -6.26
C PHE A 126 -14.82 -12.99 -5.07
N PRO A 127 -15.17 -14.29 -5.13
CA PRO A 127 -15.74 -15.01 -3.97
C PRO A 127 -14.80 -15.10 -2.77
N ASN A 128 -13.47 -15.03 -2.97
CA ASN A 128 -12.47 -15.08 -1.91
C ASN A 128 -12.24 -13.74 -1.21
N ILE A 129 -12.85 -12.65 -1.72
CA ILE A 129 -12.70 -11.31 -1.14
C ILE A 129 -13.77 -11.12 -0.07
N ASN A 130 -13.43 -11.36 1.19
CA ASN A 130 -14.36 -11.19 2.30
C ASN A 130 -14.71 -9.72 2.51
N GLN A 131 -13.69 -8.85 2.51
CA GLN A 131 -13.87 -7.41 2.70
C GLN A 131 -13.01 -6.62 1.73
N LEU A 132 -13.59 -5.57 1.15
CA LEU A 132 -12.88 -4.48 0.50
C LEU A 132 -13.54 -3.17 0.94
N ILE A 133 -12.81 -2.37 1.72
CA ILE A 133 -13.32 -1.16 2.36
C ILE A 133 -12.40 0.00 2.02
N VAL A 134 -12.97 1.09 1.52
CA VAL A 134 -12.29 2.39 1.47
C VAL A 134 -12.51 3.05 2.83
N SER A 135 -11.42 3.26 3.58
CA SER A 135 -11.48 3.83 4.92
C SER A 135 -11.77 5.33 4.89
N ASN A 136 -12.10 5.91 6.05
CA ASN A 136 -12.19 7.35 6.19
C ASN A 136 -10.84 8.03 5.95
N PHE A 137 -10.89 9.24 5.40
CA PHE A 137 -9.71 10.09 5.26
C PHE A 137 -9.19 10.52 6.64
N THR A 138 -7.87 10.64 6.75
CA THR A 138 -7.19 11.04 7.98
C THR A 138 -6.35 12.30 7.72
N THR A 139 -5.71 12.83 8.76
CA THR A 139 -4.75 13.94 8.59
C THR A 139 -3.40 13.50 8.03
N TYR A 140 -3.16 12.19 7.93
CA TYR A 140 -1.85 11.63 7.59
C TYR A 140 -1.61 11.52 6.09
N SER A 141 -2.67 11.44 5.29
CA SER A 141 -2.60 11.32 3.84
C SER A 141 -3.80 12.00 3.17
N ASP A 142 -3.63 12.41 1.92
CA ASP A 142 -4.73 12.74 1.02
C ASP A 142 -5.35 11.50 0.35
N HIS A 143 -4.76 10.32 0.56
CA HIS A 143 -5.36 9.02 0.21
C HIS A 143 -6.07 8.39 1.41
N ALA A 144 -7.16 7.68 1.12
CA ALA A 144 -7.84 6.80 2.05
C ALA A 144 -7.20 5.40 2.02
N PHE A 145 -7.11 4.75 3.19
CA PHE A 145 -6.62 3.39 3.26
C PHE A 145 -7.60 2.39 2.63
N LEU A 146 -7.10 1.50 1.77
CA LEU A 146 -7.83 0.31 1.34
C LEU A 146 -7.62 -0.82 2.35
N HIS A 147 -8.70 -1.23 3.02
CA HIS A 147 -8.71 -2.41 3.86
C HIS A 147 -9.21 -3.61 3.06
N LEU A 148 -8.43 -4.69 3.08
CA LEU A 148 -8.66 -5.90 2.32
C LEU A 148 -8.61 -7.12 3.25
N GLU A 149 -9.59 -8.00 3.10
CA GLU A 149 -9.60 -9.32 3.74
C GLU A 149 -9.83 -10.39 2.68
N LEU A 150 -8.87 -11.31 2.56
CA LEU A 150 -8.90 -12.41 1.60
C LEU A 150 -9.02 -13.74 2.34
N ASN A 151 -9.91 -14.60 1.87
CA ASN A 151 -9.98 -15.99 2.28
C ASN A 151 -9.39 -16.87 1.18
N LEU A 152 -8.07 -17.05 1.24
CA LEU A 152 -7.36 -17.98 0.37
C LEU A 152 -7.30 -19.33 1.08
N LEU A 153 -7.80 -20.39 0.43
CA LEU A 153 -7.74 -21.74 0.99
C LEU A 153 -6.28 -22.07 1.30
N ASN A 154 -6.00 -22.39 2.56
CA ASN A 154 -4.75 -23.00 2.97
C ASN A 154 -4.77 -24.44 2.46
N THR A 155 -4.42 -24.67 1.19
CA THR A 155 -4.02 -26.01 0.77
C THR A 155 -2.86 -26.39 1.68
N MET A 156 -3.06 -27.43 2.48
CA MET A 156 -2.07 -27.96 3.40
C MET A 156 -0.82 -28.40 2.63
N ARG A 157 0.05 -27.46 2.29
CA ARG A 157 1.48 -27.72 2.31
C ARG A 157 1.79 -27.91 3.78
N ASN A 158 2.25 -29.12 4.13
CA ASN A 158 2.92 -29.37 5.39
C ASN A 158 3.73 -28.12 5.74
N PRO A 159 3.64 -27.59 6.97
CA PRO A 159 4.49 -26.50 7.42
C PRO A 159 5.91 -27.06 7.51
N GLY A 160 6.55 -27.30 6.36
CA GLY A 160 7.97 -27.16 6.22
C GLY A 160 8.23 -25.71 6.52
N LYS A 161 8.43 -25.43 7.80
CA LYS A 161 8.72 -24.16 8.45
C LYS A 161 9.05 -23.05 7.43
N CYS A 162 8.04 -22.34 6.95
CA CYS A 162 8.23 -20.92 6.67
C CYS A 162 8.30 -20.27 8.05
N SER A 163 9.53 -20.12 8.55
CA SER A 163 9.85 -19.51 9.84
C SER A 163 9.40 -18.06 9.96
N ASP A 164 9.01 -17.42 8.86
CA ASP A 164 9.04 -15.96 8.81
C ASP A 164 7.69 -15.29 9.16
N ALA A 165 6.65 -16.07 9.48
CA ALA A 165 5.33 -15.55 9.84
C ALA A 165 4.87 -15.89 11.27
N MET A 166 5.72 -16.53 12.09
CA MET A 166 5.38 -16.88 13.49
C MET A 166 6.37 -16.35 14.54
N GLU A 167 7.22 -15.38 14.18
CA GLU A 167 8.22 -14.80 15.10
C GLU A 167 7.89 -13.37 15.57
N ASP A 168 6.75 -12.76 15.19
CA ASP A 168 6.38 -11.41 15.69
C ASP A 168 5.73 -11.44 17.10
N THR A 169 5.67 -12.62 17.73
CA THR A 169 5.43 -12.75 19.18
C THR A 169 6.72 -12.85 20.00
N GLU A 170 7.90 -12.93 19.37
CA GLU A 170 9.15 -12.77 20.10
C GLU A 170 9.36 -11.28 20.40
N ARG A 171 9.22 -10.94 21.70
CA ARG A 171 9.55 -9.66 22.34
C ARG A 171 10.32 -8.70 21.42
N ARG A 172 9.58 -7.87 20.65
CA ARG A 172 10.15 -6.89 19.72
C ARG A 172 11.29 -6.14 20.40
N VAL A 173 12.51 -6.48 19.98
CA VAL A 173 13.72 -5.80 20.41
C VAL A 173 13.59 -4.36 19.94
N LYS A 174 13.47 -3.42 20.88
CA LYS A 174 13.36 -2.00 20.53
C LYS A 174 14.76 -1.39 20.56
N TYR A 175 15.14 -0.73 19.48
CA TYR A 175 16.33 0.09 19.44
C TYR A 175 15.94 1.54 19.76
N LYS A 176 16.64 2.17 20.70
CA LYS A 176 16.46 3.58 21.02
C LYS A 176 17.80 4.29 20.92
N TRP A 177 17.86 5.27 20.02
CA TRP A 177 19.01 6.15 19.92
C TRP A 177 19.25 6.89 21.25
N LYS A 178 20.51 6.96 21.65
CA LYS A 178 20.96 7.59 22.89
C LYS A 178 22.24 8.36 22.60
N ASP A 179 22.17 9.68 22.67
CA ASP A 179 23.29 10.56 22.29
C ASP A 179 24.55 10.33 23.14
N GLU A 180 24.38 9.88 24.38
CA GLU A 180 25.50 9.52 25.28
C GLU A 180 26.40 8.39 24.75
N PHE A 181 25.88 7.53 23.86
CA PHE A 181 26.64 6.43 23.26
C PHE A 181 27.16 6.74 21.85
N LYS A 182 26.94 7.96 21.34
CA LYS A 182 27.28 8.33 19.97
C LYS A 182 28.76 8.14 19.65
N GLU A 183 29.65 8.64 20.49
CA GLU A 183 31.10 8.59 20.26
C GLU A 183 31.63 7.15 20.31
N GLN A 184 31.18 6.37 21.30
CA GLN A 184 31.59 4.98 21.49
C GLN A 184 31.08 4.07 20.36
N CYS A 185 29.84 4.28 19.90
CA CYS A 185 29.30 3.58 18.76
C CYS A 185 30.05 3.94 17.46
N THR A 186 30.36 5.22 17.26
CA THR A 186 31.12 5.69 16.10
C THR A 186 32.50 5.03 16.04
N GLU A 187 33.18 4.91 17.17
CA GLU A 187 34.48 4.23 17.23
C GLU A 187 34.36 2.72 16.99
N CYS A 188 33.32 2.06 17.53
CA CYS A 188 33.07 0.64 17.24
C CYS A 188 32.78 0.38 15.76
N ILE A 189 32.03 1.26 15.09
CA ILE A 189 31.84 1.19 13.63
C ILE A 189 33.18 1.35 12.93
N ARG A 190 33.99 2.34 13.33
CA ARG A 190 35.30 2.62 12.75
C ARG A 190 36.24 1.41 12.82
N ILE A 191 36.31 0.76 13.97
CA ILE A 191 37.13 -0.46 14.19
C ILE A 191 36.67 -1.62 13.30
N ASN A 192 35.37 -1.71 13.01
CA ASN A 192 34.80 -2.78 12.19
C ASN A 192 34.64 -2.41 10.71
N MET A 193 35.09 -1.23 10.26
CA MET A 193 34.88 -0.76 8.89
C MET A 193 35.43 -1.71 7.82
N ASP A 194 36.61 -2.30 8.04
CA ASP A 194 37.19 -3.23 7.08
C ASP A 194 36.34 -4.51 6.91
N ASN A 195 35.68 -4.95 7.99
CA ASN A 195 34.77 -6.09 7.94
C ASN A 195 33.45 -5.73 7.26
N ILE A 196 32.94 -4.51 7.48
CA ILE A 196 31.75 -3.96 6.81
C ILE A 196 31.99 -3.93 5.30
N ILE A 197 33.11 -3.35 4.87
CA ILE A 197 33.47 -3.23 3.45
C ILE A 197 33.65 -4.62 2.82
N ARG A 198 34.29 -5.56 3.54
CA ARG A 198 34.45 -6.95 3.05
C ARG A 198 33.13 -7.68 2.87
N LEU A 199 32.16 -7.49 3.76
CA LEU A 199 30.83 -8.10 3.62
C LEU A 199 30.02 -7.45 2.50
N GLN A 200 30.10 -6.13 2.36
CA GLN A 200 29.48 -5.40 1.24
C GLN A 200 29.99 -5.91 -0.12
N ASN A 201 31.30 -6.15 -0.23
CA ASN A 201 31.91 -6.64 -1.48
C ASN A 201 31.66 -8.13 -1.75
N ARG A 202 31.06 -8.86 -0.81
CA ARG A 202 30.71 -10.30 -0.93
C ARG A 202 29.21 -10.53 -1.06
N ILE A 203 28.42 -9.47 -1.28
CA ILE A 203 27.00 -9.62 -1.57
C ILE A 203 26.88 -10.33 -2.93
N ASN A 204 26.34 -11.55 -2.90
CA ASN A 204 26.15 -12.37 -4.08
C ASN A 204 24.70 -12.26 -4.57
N PHE A 205 24.53 -11.78 -5.80
CA PHE A 205 23.24 -11.57 -6.45
C PHE A 205 22.83 -12.72 -7.39
N GLU A 206 23.54 -13.85 -7.38
CA GLU A 206 23.28 -14.98 -8.29
C GLU A 206 21.92 -15.65 -8.06
N ASN A 207 21.44 -15.74 -6.82
CA ASN A 207 20.09 -16.21 -6.51
C ASN A 207 19.55 -15.65 -5.19
N GLN A 208 18.23 -15.77 -4.98
CA GLN A 208 17.54 -15.24 -3.79
C GLN A 208 18.14 -15.78 -2.48
N ASN A 209 18.44 -17.09 -2.42
CA ASN A 209 19.00 -17.71 -1.21
C ASN A 209 20.41 -17.18 -0.86
N SER A 210 21.25 -16.92 -1.87
CA SER A 210 22.58 -16.36 -1.65
C SER A 210 22.50 -14.90 -1.21
N PHE A 211 21.55 -14.14 -1.78
CA PHE A 211 21.30 -12.76 -1.39
C PHE A 211 20.80 -12.66 0.05
N ASP A 212 19.79 -13.45 0.42
CA ASP A 212 19.20 -13.45 1.77
C ASP A 212 20.25 -13.84 2.82
N LYS A 213 21.12 -14.80 2.50
CA LYS A 213 22.25 -15.17 3.36
C LYS A 213 23.26 -14.04 3.53
N SER A 214 23.61 -13.33 2.46
CA SER A 214 24.51 -12.17 2.54
C SER A 214 23.88 -11.01 3.32
N LEU A 215 22.58 -10.77 3.14
CA LEU A 215 21.83 -9.74 3.85
C LEU A 215 21.71 -10.07 5.35
N SER A 216 21.44 -11.33 5.69
CA SER A 216 21.41 -11.81 7.07
C SER A 216 22.77 -11.62 7.75
N ASN A 217 23.88 -12.00 7.11
CA ASN A 217 25.23 -11.80 7.65
C ASN A 217 25.55 -10.31 7.91
N PHE A 218 25.18 -9.43 6.97
CA PHE A 218 25.35 -8.00 7.14
C PHE A 218 24.52 -7.46 8.31
N THR A 219 23.26 -7.88 8.40
CA THR A 219 22.34 -7.48 9.47
C THR A 219 22.85 -7.90 10.84
N CYS A 220 23.24 -9.17 11.01
CA CYS A 220 23.82 -9.68 12.25
C CYS A 220 25.05 -8.87 12.69
N MET A 221 25.95 -8.53 11.75
CA MET A 221 27.15 -7.77 12.11
C MET A 221 26.83 -6.34 12.54
N ILE A 222 25.91 -5.67 11.87
CA ILE A 222 25.44 -4.34 12.30
C ILE A 222 24.73 -4.44 13.65
N GLU A 223 23.94 -5.48 13.88
CA GLU A 223 23.30 -5.72 15.18
C GLU A 223 24.32 -5.96 16.28
N ASP A 224 25.39 -6.71 16.06
CA ASP A 224 26.46 -6.94 17.04
C ASP A 224 27.18 -5.63 17.41
N ILE A 225 27.40 -4.75 16.44
CA ILE A 225 28.03 -3.44 16.65
C ILE A 225 27.07 -2.49 17.39
N MET A 226 25.79 -2.46 17.02
CA MET A 226 24.83 -1.45 17.46
C MET A 226 24.08 -1.84 18.74
N SER A 227 23.85 -3.13 18.97
CA SER A 227 23.04 -3.62 20.08
C SER A 227 23.56 -3.22 21.46
N PRO A 228 24.87 -3.25 21.75
CA PRO A 228 25.39 -2.82 23.05
C PRO A 228 25.00 -1.39 23.45
N PHE A 229 24.77 -0.53 22.45
CA PHE A 229 24.49 0.90 22.67
C PHE A 229 22.99 1.21 22.66
N PHE A 230 22.26 0.62 21.73
CA PHE A 230 20.89 1.05 21.41
C PHE A 230 19.82 0.00 21.68
N LYS A 231 20.18 -1.27 21.92
CA LYS A 231 19.21 -2.32 22.22
C LYS A 231 18.59 -2.09 23.59
N THR A 232 17.27 -1.97 23.62
CA THR A 232 16.50 -1.87 24.87
C THR A 232 15.85 -3.22 25.18
N MET A 233 16.05 -3.71 26.40
CA MET A 233 15.33 -4.89 26.89
C MET A 233 13.84 -4.55 27.02
N PRO A 234 12.93 -5.52 26.76
CA PRO A 234 11.51 -5.32 26.96
C PRO A 234 11.24 -4.95 28.41
N TYR A 235 10.67 -3.76 28.59
CA TYR A 235 10.39 -3.15 29.87
C TYR A 235 9.22 -3.89 30.56
N VAL A 236 9.48 -4.51 31.71
CA VAL A 236 8.42 -4.98 32.61
C VAL A 236 7.86 -3.74 33.32
N ASN A 237 6.63 -3.37 33.01
CA ASN A 237 5.94 -2.20 33.55
C ASN A 237 5.81 -2.30 35.08
N ASN A 238 6.66 -1.56 35.81
CA ASN A 238 6.50 -1.30 37.24
C ASN A 238 7.12 0.07 37.63
N LYS A 239 6.93 1.11 36.81
CA LYS A 239 7.19 2.49 37.27
C LYS A 239 5.88 3.23 37.50
N PRO A 240 5.70 3.88 38.67
CA PRO A 240 4.57 4.76 38.88
C PRO A 240 4.64 5.91 37.88
N TYR A 241 3.48 6.25 37.33
CA TYR A 241 3.28 7.28 36.32
C TYR A 241 3.86 8.61 36.80
N LYS A 242 4.96 9.08 36.20
CA LYS A 242 5.41 10.47 36.37
C LYS A 242 4.66 11.32 35.33
N PRO A 243 3.94 12.38 35.73
CA PRO A 243 3.34 13.28 34.76
C PRO A 243 4.48 13.98 34.01
N VAL A 244 4.61 13.68 32.73
CA VAL A 244 5.49 14.43 31.83
C VAL A 244 4.76 15.75 31.55
N ASN A 245 5.26 16.86 32.10
CA ASN A 245 4.81 18.19 31.69
C ASN A 245 5.27 18.41 30.24
N TYR A 246 4.41 18.04 29.30
CA TYR A 246 4.60 18.33 27.89
C TYR A 246 4.26 19.81 27.68
N PHE A 247 5.25 20.69 27.84
CA PHE A 247 5.12 22.02 27.26
C PHE A 247 5.11 21.83 25.75
N ASP A 248 4.04 22.29 25.10
CA ASP A 248 3.97 22.26 23.65
C ASP A 248 5.17 22.97 23.04
N LYS A 249 5.62 22.46 21.89
CA LYS A 249 6.69 23.12 21.16
C LYS A 249 6.26 24.56 20.80
N PRO A 250 7.17 25.55 20.76
CA PRO A 250 6.81 26.96 20.60
C PRO A 250 5.93 27.28 19.37
N TRP A 251 6.07 26.49 18.30
CA TRP A 251 5.30 26.62 17.06
C TRP A 251 3.91 25.96 17.11
N PHE A 252 3.58 25.23 18.18
CA PHE A 252 2.26 24.64 18.41
C PHE A 252 1.46 25.47 19.43
N ASN A 253 1.31 26.76 19.12
CA ASN A 253 0.63 27.73 19.96
C ASN A 253 -0.91 27.59 19.90
N THR A 254 -1.62 28.41 20.68
CA THR A 254 -3.09 28.40 20.76
C THR A 254 -3.75 28.52 19.39
N ARG A 255 -3.26 29.42 18.53
CA ARG A 255 -3.81 29.60 17.19
C ARG A 255 -3.62 28.34 16.32
N CYS A 256 -2.45 27.73 16.38
CA CYS A 256 -2.16 26.47 15.67
C CYS A 256 -3.15 25.36 16.08
N LYS A 257 -3.43 25.24 17.39
CA LYS A 257 -4.40 24.28 17.94
C LYS A 257 -5.83 24.54 17.47
N GLU A 258 -6.25 25.79 17.44
CA GLU A 258 -7.58 26.19 16.93
C GLU A 258 -7.75 25.82 15.46
N LEU A 259 -6.74 26.15 14.63
CA LEU A 259 -6.74 25.82 13.22
C LEU A 259 -6.75 24.31 12.99
N TYR A 260 -5.99 23.55 13.78
CA TYR A 260 -6.00 22.09 13.72
C TYR A 260 -7.37 21.52 14.11
N ARG A 261 -8.01 22.01 15.18
CA ARG A 261 -9.36 21.58 15.57
C ARG A 261 -10.38 21.86 14.47
N CYS A 262 -10.37 23.06 13.90
CA CYS A 262 -11.23 23.44 12.78
C CYS A 262 -11.03 22.49 11.58
N TYR A 263 -9.77 22.20 11.22
CA TYR A 263 -9.45 21.22 10.18
C TYR A 263 -10.02 19.82 10.49
N ILE A 264 -9.85 19.33 11.72
CA ILE A 264 -10.38 18.03 12.16
C ILE A 264 -11.91 17.98 12.10
N ASP A 265 -12.59 19.04 12.54
CA ASP A 265 -14.06 19.13 12.50
C ASP A 265 -14.58 19.03 11.06
N TYR A 266 -13.97 19.79 10.14
CA TYR A 266 -14.32 19.69 8.71
C TYR A 266 -13.97 18.34 8.11
N LEU A 267 -12.89 17.68 8.56
CA LEU A 267 -12.55 16.32 8.13
C LEU A 267 -13.62 15.31 8.56
N HIS A 268 -14.13 15.43 9.79
CA HIS A 268 -15.22 14.59 10.27
C HIS A 268 -16.52 14.82 9.51
N VAL A 269 -16.86 16.08 9.21
CA VAL A 269 -18.02 16.43 8.39
C VAL A 269 -17.88 15.86 6.96
N PHE A 270 -16.70 16.00 6.37
CA PHE A 270 -16.39 15.45 5.04
C PHE A 270 -16.50 13.93 4.98
N ASN A 271 -15.94 13.21 5.97
CA ASN A 271 -16.05 11.75 6.02
C ASN A 271 -17.49 11.25 6.17
N ARG A 272 -18.37 12.01 6.82
CA ARG A 272 -19.81 11.71 6.89
C ARG A 272 -20.53 11.93 5.56
N SER A 273 -20.10 12.92 4.78
CA SER A 273 -20.71 13.24 3.48
C SER A 273 -19.70 13.93 2.56
N LYS A 274 -19.25 13.22 1.52
CA LYS A 274 -18.23 13.68 0.57
C LYS A 274 -18.82 14.55 -0.54
N SER A 275 -19.42 15.68 -0.16
CA SER A 275 -19.96 16.68 -1.08
C SER A 275 -18.89 17.68 -1.52
N ILE A 276 -19.13 18.37 -2.64
CA ILE A 276 -18.25 19.45 -3.14
C ILE A 276 -18.10 20.58 -2.10
N VAL A 277 -19.18 20.90 -1.38
CA VAL A 277 -19.18 21.92 -0.33
C VAL A 277 -18.29 21.49 0.85
N ASN A 278 -18.46 20.26 1.32
CA ASN A 278 -17.64 19.74 2.42
C ASN A 278 -16.16 19.60 2.02
N HIS A 279 -15.89 19.19 0.79
CA HIS A 279 -14.54 19.15 0.22
C HIS A 279 -13.88 20.54 0.19
N THR A 280 -14.63 21.56 -0.24
CA THR A 280 -14.15 22.95 -0.27
C THR A 280 -13.81 23.45 1.13
N ASN A 281 -14.72 23.25 2.09
CA ASN A 281 -14.52 23.65 3.48
C ASN A 281 -13.30 22.94 4.11
N LEU A 282 -13.19 21.62 3.91
CA LEU A 282 -12.05 20.83 4.34
C LEU A 282 -10.73 21.36 3.77
N THR A 283 -10.71 21.63 2.46
CA THR A 283 -9.51 22.08 1.75
C THR A 283 -9.07 23.47 2.22
N CYS A 284 -10.02 24.39 2.43
CA CYS A 284 -9.75 25.72 2.99
C CYS A 284 -9.15 25.62 4.40
N ALA A 285 -9.79 24.87 5.30
CA ALA A 285 -9.32 24.71 6.67
C ALA A 285 -7.94 24.02 6.73
N LYS A 286 -7.71 22.98 5.92
CA LYS A 286 -6.42 22.30 5.79
C LYS A 286 -5.33 23.26 5.29
N ARG A 287 -5.64 24.11 4.31
CA ARG A 287 -4.72 25.10 3.77
C ARG A 287 -4.34 26.14 4.82
N GLU A 288 -5.34 26.69 5.52
CA GLU A 288 -5.10 27.68 6.57
C GLU A 288 -4.20 27.12 7.68
N TYR A 289 -4.49 25.90 8.17
CA TYR A 289 -3.66 25.22 9.16
C TYR A 289 -2.22 24.99 8.67
N LYS A 290 -2.05 24.45 7.46
CA LYS A 290 -0.71 24.15 6.90
C LYS A 290 0.10 25.42 6.65
N SER A 291 -0.52 26.47 6.11
CA SER A 291 0.14 27.75 5.86
C SER A 291 0.63 28.38 7.15
N TYR A 292 -0.15 28.31 8.24
CA TYR A 292 0.29 28.80 9.54
C TYR A 292 1.53 28.08 10.05
N GLY A 293 1.55 26.74 10.00
CA GLY A 293 2.69 25.94 10.45
C GLY A 293 3.96 26.08 9.61
N THR A 294 3.88 26.64 8.39
CA THR A 294 5.04 26.94 7.54
C THR A 294 5.58 28.36 7.69
N SER A 295 4.81 29.27 8.28
CA SER A 295 5.18 30.69 8.45
C SER A 295 5.71 31.03 9.84
N SER A 296 5.72 30.05 10.76
CA SER A 296 6.20 30.13 12.15
C SER A 296 7.47 29.33 12.34
#